data_AF-A0AAU4MUQ1-F1
#
_entry.id   AF-A0AAU4MUQ1-F1
#
_cell.length_a   1.000
_cell.length_b   1.000
_cell.length_c   1.000
_cell.angle_alpha   90.00
_cell.angle_beta   90.00
_cell.angle_gamma   90.00
#
_symmetry.space_group_name_H-M   'P 1'
#
loop_
_entity.id
_entity.type
_entity.pdbx_description
1 polymer ?
#
loop_
_entity_poly.entity_id
_entity_poly.type
_entity_poly.pdbx_seq_one_letter_code
_entity_poly.pdbx_strand_id
1 'polypeptide(L)'
;MNERWPTTDLDSVRRLHALAAGVRGAAVTEAYVDAPFERVWSLLGDLEGGFGQVVTDMERLRVVSRQGEHLEAQARSRYGMRARLRGVQRPGWCWLQSRFLLIGVAATPEGGGTRVAFTGGVRLPSRAALIPVGVRREGNRSVENLRALL
;
A
#
# COMPACT_ATOMS: atom_id res chain seq x y z
N MET A 1 18.23 35.80 -9.92
CA MET A 1 17.51 34.83 -10.78
C MET A 1 17.67 33.47 -10.13
N ASN A 2 16.60 32.85 -9.65
CA ASN A 2 16.72 31.48 -9.12
C ASN A 2 16.92 30.54 -10.31
N GLU A 3 18.08 29.86 -10.34
CA GLU A 3 18.33 28.75 -11.27
C GLU A 3 17.17 27.75 -11.18
N ARG A 4 16.65 27.32 -12.33
CA ARG A 4 15.61 26.28 -12.38
C ARG A 4 16.25 24.98 -11.93
N TRP A 5 16.01 24.62 -10.68
CA TRP A 5 16.39 23.31 -10.16
C TRP A 5 15.78 22.21 -11.04
N PRO A 6 16.53 21.17 -11.41
CA PRO A 6 15.99 20.06 -12.19
C PRO A 6 14.83 19.41 -11.41
N THR A 7 13.69 19.28 -12.09
CA THR A 7 12.49 18.62 -11.55
C THR A 7 12.25 17.32 -12.31
N THR A 8 11.79 16.30 -11.60
CA THR A 8 11.38 15.02 -12.19
C THR A 8 10.11 14.57 -11.51
N ASP A 9 9.18 14.01 -12.28
CA ASP A 9 7.98 13.41 -11.73
C ASP A 9 8.27 12.00 -11.26
N LEU A 10 7.84 11.71 -10.02
CA LEU A 10 7.91 10.38 -9.46
C LEU A 10 6.59 9.66 -9.72
N ASP A 11 6.68 8.53 -10.42
CA ASP A 11 5.58 7.57 -10.49
C ASP A 11 5.20 7.07 -9.08
N SER A 12 4.03 6.45 -8.98
CA SER A 12 3.49 6.01 -7.69
C SER A 12 4.40 4.99 -6.99
N VAL A 13 5.08 4.11 -7.72
CA VAL A 13 5.97 3.10 -7.14
C VAL A 13 7.23 3.75 -6.57
N ARG A 14 7.88 4.66 -7.32
CA ARG A 14 9.04 5.43 -6.85
C ARG A 14 8.68 6.32 -5.66
N ARG A 15 7.50 6.94 -5.67
CA ARG A 15 6.98 7.72 -4.53
C ARG A 15 6.83 6.83 -3.29
N LEU A 16 6.42 5.57 -3.44
CA LEU A 16 6.26 4.66 -2.31
C LEU A 16 7.61 4.33 -1.67
N HIS A 17 8.64 4.06 -2.49
CA HIS A 17 10.01 3.88 -2.03
C HIS A 17 10.52 5.09 -1.26
N ALA A 18 10.31 6.30 -1.78
CA ALA A 18 10.72 7.53 -1.11
C ALA A 18 10.06 7.70 0.27
N LEU A 19 8.74 7.45 0.39
CA LEU A 19 8.07 7.52 1.68
C LEU A 19 8.49 6.40 2.64
N ALA A 20 8.61 5.17 2.15
CA ALA A 20 8.99 4.03 2.97
C ALA A 20 10.42 4.17 3.52
N ALA A 21 11.34 4.79 2.77
CA ALA A 21 12.70 5.09 3.24
C ALA A 21 12.72 5.98 4.50
N GLY A 22 11.72 6.84 4.67
CA GLY A 22 11.54 7.67 5.88
C GLY A 22 10.93 6.93 7.07
N VAL A 23 10.47 5.69 6.90
CA VAL A 23 9.80 4.91 7.95
C VAL A 23 10.71 3.81 8.44
N ARG A 24 11.27 3.98 9.65
CA ARG A 24 12.15 2.98 10.27
C ARG A 24 11.45 1.61 10.37
N GLY A 25 12.04 0.60 9.73
CA GLY A 25 11.54 -0.78 9.73
C GLY A 25 10.56 -1.09 8.59
N ALA A 26 10.18 -0.12 7.76
CA ALA A 26 9.44 -0.40 6.54
C ALA A 26 10.34 -1.12 5.54
N ALA A 27 9.73 -2.03 4.77
CA ALA A 27 10.35 -2.64 3.61
C ALA A 27 9.36 -2.58 2.45
N VAL A 28 9.86 -2.24 1.27
CA VAL A 28 9.07 -2.28 0.04
C VAL A 28 9.31 -3.61 -0.66
N THR A 29 8.24 -4.27 -1.04
CA THR A 29 8.25 -5.40 -1.96
C THR A 29 7.68 -4.93 -3.29
N GLU A 30 8.48 -5.03 -4.34
CA GLU A 30 8.12 -4.60 -5.68
C GLU A 30 8.07 -5.79 -6.62
N ALA A 31 7.12 -5.80 -7.54
CA ALA A 31 7.01 -6.83 -8.57
C ALA A 31 6.40 -6.29 -9.86
N TYR A 32 6.80 -6.88 -10.98
CA TYR A 32 6.07 -6.76 -12.24
C TYR A 32 4.95 -7.81 -12.30
N VAL A 33 3.81 -7.38 -12.83
CA VAL A 33 2.63 -8.20 -13.06
C VAL A 33 2.24 -8.05 -14.53
N ASP A 34 2.08 -9.18 -15.21
CA ASP A 34 1.71 -9.24 -16.62
C ASP A 34 0.19 -9.08 -16.79
N ALA A 35 -0.32 -7.91 -16.38
CA ALA A 35 -1.72 -7.53 -16.52
C ALA A 35 -1.85 -6.01 -16.67
N PRO A 36 -2.87 -5.53 -17.40
CA PRO A 36 -3.12 -4.10 -17.56
C PRO A 36 -3.37 -3.41 -16.22
N PHE A 37 -2.93 -2.15 -16.12
CA PHE A 37 -3.05 -1.34 -14.91
C PHE A 37 -4.48 -1.30 -14.35
N GLU A 38 -5.48 -1.11 -15.21
CA GLU A 38 -6.88 -1.03 -14.76
C GLU A 38 -7.36 -2.32 -14.10
N ARG A 39 -6.88 -3.48 -14.57
CA ARG A 39 -7.23 -4.78 -14.00
C ARG A 39 -6.53 -5.00 -12.67
N VAL A 40 -5.27 -4.59 -12.55
CA VAL A 40 -4.53 -4.64 -11.29
C VAL A 40 -5.15 -3.67 -10.27
N TRP A 41 -5.48 -2.45 -10.70
CA TRP A 41 -5.99 -1.41 -9.83
C TRP A 41 -7.44 -1.63 -9.43
N SER A 42 -8.26 -2.33 -10.21
CA SER A 42 -9.60 -2.72 -9.76
C SER A 42 -9.56 -3.64 -8.53
N LEU A 43 -8.51 -4.47 -8.40
CA LEU A 43 -8.29 -5.31 -7.22
C LEU A 43 -7.66 -4.51 -6.07
N LEU A 44 -6.58 -3.78 -6.33
CA LEU A 44 -5.84 -3.04 -5.30
C LEU A 44 -6.56 -1.78 -4.81
N GLY A 45 -7.42 -1.20 -5.64
CA GLY A 45 -8.23 -0.02 -5.32
C GLY A 45 -9.54 -0.35 -4.61
N ASP A 46 -10.04 -1.59 -4.71
CA ASP A 46 -11.25 -2.02 -4.03
C ASP A 46 -10.96 -2.39 -2.56
N LEU A 47 -10.92 -1.36 -1.70
CA LEU A 47 -10.59 -1.50 -0.28
C LEU A 47 -11.52 -2.42 0.50
N GLU A 48 -12.79 -2.55 0.10
CA GLU A 48 -13.79 -3.33 0.85
C GLU A 48 -14.00 -4.74 0.27
N GLY A 49 -13.36 -5.07 -0.85
CA GLY A 49 -13.42 -6.37 -1.51
C GLY A 49 -12.04 -6.88 -1.94
N GLY A 50 -11.64 -6.60 -3.19
CA GLY A 50 -10.43 -7.15 -3.82
C GLY A 50 -9.14 -6.95 -3.02
N PHE A 51 -9.02 -5.82 -2.32
CA PHE A 51 -7.85 -5.52 -1.51
C PHE A 51 -7.59 -6.55 -0.42
N GLY A 52 -8.64 -7.04 0.25
CA GLY A 52 -8.53 -8.06 1.29
C GLY A 52 -8.14 -9.44 0.76
N GLN A 53 -8.43 -9.72 -0.52
CA GLN A 53 -8.01 -10.96 -1.18
C GLN A 53 -6.51 -10.95 -1.51
N VAL A 54 -5.96 -9.76 -1.78
CA VAL A 54 -4.54 -9.56 -2.03
C VAL A 54 -3.75 -9.50 -0.70
N VAL A 55 -4.14 -8.59 0.20
CA VAL A 55 -3.49 -8.33 1.49
C VAL A 55 -4.18 -9.13 2.62
N THR A 56 -3.95 -10.43 2.61
CA THR A 56 -4.70 -11.41 3.43
C THR A 56 -4.50 -11.34 4.96
N ASP A 57 -3.53 -10.55 5.44
CA ASP A 57 -3.37 -10.28 6.88
C ASP A 57 -4.51 -9.40 7.43
N MET A 58 -5.16 -8.66 6.53
CA MET A 58 -6.38 -7.91 6.77
C MET A 58 -7.61 -8.82 6.57
N GLU A 59 -8.38 -9.04 7.64
CA GLU A 59 -9.65 -9.78 7.56
C GLU A 59 -10.75 -8.92 6.93
N ARG A 60 -10.80 -7.64 7.32
CA ARG A 60 -11.81 -6.71 6.83
C ARG A 60 -11.30 -5.28 6.86
N LEU A 61 -11.59 -4.53 5.81
CA LEU A 61 -11.41 -3.08 5.75
C LEU A 61 -12.75 -2.46 5.35
N ARG A 62 -13.23 -1.48 6.11
CA ARG A 62 -14.49 -0.77 5.85
C ARG A 62 -14.26 0.72 5.76
N VAL A 63 -14.60 1.35 4.64
CA VAL A 63 -14.48 2.81 4.49
C VAL A 63 -15.62 3.46 5.29
N VAL A 64 -15.26 4.40 6.17
CA VAL A 64 -16.23 5.12 7.02
C VAL A 64 -16.45 6.56 6.59
N SER A 65 -15.51 7.14 5.85
CA SER A 65 -15.62 8.49 5.31
C SER A 65 -14.70 8.64 4.11
N ARG A 66 -15.12 9.42 3.11
CA ARG A 66 -14.33 9.79 1.94
C ARG A 66 -14.56 11.27 1.63
N GLN A 67 -13.47 12.01 1.42
CA GLN A 67 -13.46 13.41 1.01
C GLN A 67 -12.39 13.59 -0.07
N GLY A 68 -12.81 13.53 -1.34
CA GLY A 68 -11.88 13.46 -2.47
C GLY A 68 -10.97 12.24 -2.36
N GLU A 69 -9.65 12.48 -2.42
CA GLU A 69 -8.64 11.42 -2.26
C GLU A 69 -8.44 10.98 -0.81
N HIS A 70 -8.89 11.78 0.17
CA HIS A 70 -8.72 11.44 1.59
C HIS A 70 -9.82 10.50 2.06
N LEU A 71 -9.45 9.50 2.86
CA LEU A 71 -10.42 8.59 3.44
C LEU A 71 -10.06 8.17 4.86
N GLU A 72 -11.08 7.71 5.55
CA GLU A 72 -10.96 6.98 6.81
C GLU A 72 -11.55 5.58 6.66
N ALA A 73 -10.91 4.59 7.27
CA ALA A 73 -11.37 3.22 7.24
C ALA A 73 -11.20 2.51 8.59
N GLN A 74 -12.07 1.56 8.89
CA GLN A 74 -11.94 0.63 10.00
C GLN A 74 -11.34 -0.68 9.49
N ALA A 75 -10.18 -1.03 10.02
CA ALA A 75 -9.45 -2.24 9.74
C ALA A 75 -9.64 -3.26 10.87
N ARG A 76 -9.78 -4.53 10.49
CA ARG A 76 -9.74 -5.69 11.36
C ARG A 76 -8.77 -6.70 10.77
N SER A 77 -7.74 -7.07 11.53
CA SER A 77 -6.79 -8.11 11.13
C SER A 77 -7.31 -9.50 11.49
N ARG A 78 -6.80 -10.53 10.80
CA ARG A 78 -7.04 -11.94 11.17
C ARG A 78 -6.52 -12.35 12.55
N TYR A 79 -5.68 -11.52 13.17
CA TYR A 79 -5.14 -11.73 14.52
C TYR A 79 -5.95 -10.99 15.62
N GLY A 80 -7.15 -10.50 15.31
CA GLY A 80 -8.04 -9.83 16.25
C GLY A 80 -7.76 -8.35 16.50
N MET A 81 -6.66 -7.80 15.97
CA MET A 81 -6.34 -6.37 16.06
C MET A 81 -7.34 -5.52 15.27
N ARG A 82 -7.64 -4.33 15.80
CA ARG A 82 -8.52 -3.33 15.17
C ARG A 82 -7.82 -1.99 15.09
N ALA A 83 -7.97 -1.29 13.97
CA ALA A 83 -7.40 0.04 13.79
C ALA A 83 -8.35 0.95 13.00
N ARG A 84 -8.39 2.23 13.38
CA ARG A 84 -8.95 3.28 12.52
C ARG A 84 -7.81 3.85 11.70
N LEU A 85 -7.85 3.61 10.40
CA LEU A 85 -6.88 4.06 9.42
C LEU A 85 -7.35 5.38 8.81
N ARG A 86 -6.39 6.24 8.48
CA ARG A 86 -6.59 7.48 7.73
C ARG A 86 -5.52 7.58 6.66
N GLY A 87 -5.85 8.18 5.53
CA GLY A 87 -4.87 8.48 4.52
C GLY A 87 -5.46 8.82 3.17
N VAL A 88 -4.75 8.47 2.12
CA VAL A 88 -5.02 8.91 0.75
C VAL A 88 -5.17 7.70 -0.16
N GLN A 89 -6.19 7.73 -1.02
CA GLN A 89 -6.38 6.81 -2.12
C GLN A 89 -6.72 7.58 -3.40
N ARG A 90 -6.00 7.26 -4.46
CA ARG A 90 -6.21 7.75 -5.83
C ARG A 90 -5.70 6.71 -6.82
N PRO A 91 -5.92 6.83 -8.13
CA PRO A 91 -5.42 5.87 -9.11
C PRO A 91 -3.93 5.57 -8.92
N GLY A 92 -3.59 4.28 -8.79
CA GLY A 92 -2.22 3.79 -8.61
C GLY A 92 -1.60 4.07 -7.24
N TRP A 93 -2.32 4.64 -6.28
CA TRP A 93 -1.78 4.97 -4.96
C TRP A 93 -2.78 4.78 -3.83
N CYS A 94 -2.38 4.02 -2.81
CA CYS A 94 -3.08 3.89 -1.55
C CYS A 94 -2.08 3.96 -0.40
N TRP A 95 -2.28 4.90 0.51
CA TRP A 95 -1.48 5.02 1.73
C TRP A 95 -2.41 5.22 2.92
N LEU A 96 -2.46 4.24 3.80
CA LEU A 96 -3.31 4.23 4.99
C LEU A 96 -2.47 3.99 6.23
N GLN A 97 -2.71 4.80 7.26
CA GLN A 97 -1.99 4.66 8.52
C GLN A 97 -2.86 4.92 9.75
N SER A 98 -2.41 4.35 10.86
CA SER A 98 -2.87 4.67 12.21
C SER A 98 -1.65 4.79 13.12
N ARG A 99 -1.87 4.95 14.43
CA ARG A 99 -0.76 4.94 15.40
C ARG A 99 -0.02 3.58 15.46
N PHE A 100 -0.66 2.49 15.02
CA PHE A 100 -0.14 1.12 15.16
C PHE A 100 0.09 0.40 13.83
N LEU A 101 -0.42 0.90 12.72
CA LEU A 101 -0.44 0.16 11.45
C LEU A 101 -0.13 1.13 10.31
N LEU A 102 0.71 0.68 9.39
CA LEU A 102 0.94 1.32 8.10
C LEU A 102 0.62 0.31 6.99
N ILE A 103 -0.04 0.80 5.95
CA ILE A 103 -0.33 0.07 4.71
C ILE A 103 -0.05 1.03 3.56
N GLY A 104 0.82 0.63 2.64
CA GLY A 104 1.11 1.38 1.43
C GLY A 104 1.10 0.45 0.23
N VAL A 105 0.33 0.81 -0.79
CA VAL A 105 0.24 0.08 -2.04
C VAL A 105 0.33 1.08 -3.18
N ALA A 106 1.18 0.78 -4.15
CA ALA A 106 1.34 1.59 -5.35
C ALA A 106 1.33 0.70 -6.59
N ALA A 107 0.81 1.25 -7.68
CA ALA A 107 0.85 0.62 -8.99
C ALA A 107 1.12 1.69 -10.06
N THR A 108 1.91 1.34 -11.07
CA THR A 108 2.13 2.19 -12.24
C THR A 108 2.18 1.32 -13.50
N PRO A 109 1.64 1.78 -14.64
CA PRO A 109 1.85 1.10 -15.92
C PRO A 109 3.34 0.99 -16.24
N GLU A 110 3.78 -0.16 -16.74
CA GLU A 110 5.14 -0.37 -17.23
C GLU A 110 5.13 -1.34 -18.41
N GLY A 111 5.57 -0.88 -19.58
CA GLY A 111 5.53 -1.70 -20.79
C GLY A 111 4.12 -2.21 -21.10
N GLY A 112 3.97 -3.53 -21.24
CA GLY A 112 2.68 -4.20 -21.47
C GLY A 112 1.88 -4.53 -20.21
N GLY A 113 2.41 -4.26 -19.02
CA GLY A 113 1.82 -4.67 -17.75
C GLY A 113 1.93 -3.60 -16.68
N THR A 114 2.02 -4.03 -15.43
CA THR A 114 1.94 -3.14 -14.27
C THR A 114 3.04 -3.44 -13.27
N ARG A 115 3.77 -2.40 -12.87
CA ARG A 115 4.66 -2.45 -11.72
C ARG A 115 3.87 -2.16 -10.47
N VAL A 116 3.94 -3.05 -9.50
CA VAL A 116 3.28 -2.89 -8.19
C VAL A 116 4.31 -2.87 -7.08
N ALA A 117 3.99 -2.15 -6.02
CA ALA A 117 4.78 -2.13 -4.81
C ALA A 117 3.90 -2.13 -3.57
N PHE A 118 4.32 -2.90 -2.57
CA PHE A 118 3.65 -3.06 -1.28
C PHE A 118 4.62 -2.69 -0.17
N THR A 119 4.13 -1.97 0.83
CA THR A 119 4.80 -1.73 2.10
C THR A 119 3.77 -1.80 3.21
N GLY A 120 4.20 -2.21 4.39
CA GLY A 120 3.32 -2.28 5.54
C GLY A 120 4.07 -2.57 6.82
N GLY A 121 3.32 -2.68 7.90
CA GLY A 121 3.84 -3.19 9.15
C GLY A 121 3.13 -2.61 10.36
N VAL A 122 3.47 -3.18 11.52
CA VAL A 122 2.90 -2.80 12.81
C VAL A 122 3.90 -1.97 13.62
N ARG A 123 3.47 -0.84 14.19
CA ARG A 123 4.22 -0.02 15.15
C ARG A 123 3.89 -0.47 16.57
N LEU A 124 4.90 -0.62 17.42
CA LEU A 124 4.69 -0.88 18.84
C LEU A 124 4.45 0.42 19.61
N PRO A 125 3.57 0.43 20.62
CA PRO A 125 3.32 1.62 21.46
C PRO A 125 4.60 2.17 22.11
N SER A 126 5.56 1.31 22.43
CA SER A 126 6.83 1.67 23.10
C SER A 126 8.00 1.95 22.14
N ARG A 127 7.83 1.75 20.83
CA ARG A 127 8.89 1.96 19.83
C ARG A 127 8.28 2.52 18.55
N ALA A 128 8.71 3.71 18.14
CA ALA A 128 8.26 4.36 16.90
C ALA A 128 8.67 3.63 15.59
N ALA A 129 9.36 2.48 15.70
CA ALA A 129 9.74 1.65 14.56
C ALA A 129 8.63 0.65 14.21
N LEU A 130 8.46 0.38 12.92
CA LEU A 130 7.76 -0.81 12.48
C LEU A 130 8.56 -2.04 12.90
N ILE A 131 7.89 -3.07 13.42
CA ILE A 131 8.55 -4.36 13.59
C ILE A 131 8.72 -4.95 12.18
N PRO A 132 9.95 -5.16 11.68
CA PRO A 132 10.18 -5.67 10.33
C PRO A 132 9.93 -7.19 10.23
N VAL A 133 9.19 -7.77 11.18
CA VAL A 133 8.90 -9.21 11.18
C VAL A 133 7.74 -9.45 10.24
N GLY A 134 8.04 -10.07 9.10
CA GLY A 134 7.02 -10.50 8.14
C GLY A 134 6.70 -9.51 7.03
N VAL A 135 7.13 -8.24 7.09
CA VAL A 135 6.78 -7.22 6.06
C VAL A 135 7.16 -7.65 4.64
N ARG A 136 8.37 -8.21 4.46
CA ARG A 136 8.80 -8.75 3.16
C ARG A 136 8.04 -10.01 2.75
N ARG A 137 7.73 -10.88 3.72
CA ARG A 137 6.99 -12.12 3.48
C ARG A 137 5.54 -11.83 3.08
N GLU A 138 4.92 -10.87 3.76
CA GLU A 138 3.58 -10.36 3.49
C GLU A 138 3.53 -9.68 2.12
N GLY A 139 4.52 -8.85 1.79
CA GLY A 139 4.66 -8.27 0.45
C GLY A 139 4.75 -9.34 -0.64
N ASN A 140 5.61 -10.35 -0.48
CA ASN A 140 5.74 -11.44 -1.46
C ASN A 140 4.43 -12.23 -1.62
N ARG A 141 3.77 -12.57 -0.50
CA ARG A 141 2.46 -13.23 -0.53
C ARG A 141 1.39 -12.38 -1.22
N SER A 142 1.41 -11.07 -1.02
CA SER A 142 0.48 -10.16 -1.69
C SER A 142 0.70 -10.16 -3.20
N VAL A 143 1.96 -10.20 -3.66
CA VAL A 143 2.29 -10.35 -5.08
C VAL A 143 1.80 -11.68 -5.64
N GLU A 144 2.01 -12.78 -4.91
CA GLU A 144 1.53 -14.12 -5.31
C GLU A 144 0.00 -14.16 -5.43
N ASN A 145 -0.72 -13.66 -4.43
CA ASN A 145 -2.18 -13.59 -4.44
C ASN A 145 -2.70 -12.73 -5.59
N LEU A 146 -2.07 -11.57 -5.82
CA LEU A 146 -2.44 -10.70 -6.94
C LEU A 146 -2.28 -11.42 -8.28
N ARG A 147 -1.17 -12.13 -8.49
CA ARG A 147 -0.94 -12.92 -9.72
C ARG A 147 -1.96 -14.03 -9.90
N ALA A 148 -2.43 -14.64 -8.82
CA ALA A 148 -3.43 -15.71 -8.88
C ALA A 148 -4.85 -15.22 -9.23
N LEU A 149 -5.13 -13.92 -9.07
CA LEU A 149 -6.45 -13.30 -9.32
C LEU A 149 -6.57 -12.66 -10.71
N LEU A 150 -5.51 -12.65 -11.51
CA LEU A 150 -5.42 -12.03 -12.83
C LEU A 150 -5.40 -13.09 -13.93
#